data_AF-A0A933H209-F1
#
_entry.id   AF-A0A933H209-F1
#
_cell.length_a   1.000
_cell.length_b   1.000
_cell.length_c   1.000
_cell.angle_alpha   90.00
_cell.angle_beta   90.00
_cell.angle_gamma   90.00
#
_symmetry.space_group_name_H-M   'P 1'
#
loop_
_entity.id
_entity.type
_entity.pdbx_description
1 polymer ?
#
loop_
_entity_poly.entity_id
_entity_poly.type
_entity_poly.pdbx_seq_one_letter_code
_entity_poly.pdbx_strand_id
1 'polypeptide(L)'
;MSRRTEWLVVLMLGFVVVLLTILVAQNPAPIEPAYAQSTSMGGERFLIATGLKSSGESVLWVLDAKNETLSVYAAPVGQRLQYVGTRPIKYEVQLKGPLNDGSPREMSYQALKEAFEKQKPEDEGGGGGN
;
A
#
# COMPACT_ATOMS: atom_id res chain seq x y z
N MET A 1 49.01 -9.84 -20.90
CA MET A 1 47.57 -10.19 -21.05
C MET A 1 47.25 -10.24 -22.53
N SER A 2 46.46 -11.21 -22.98
CA SER A 2 46.11 -11.31 -24.41
C SER A 2 45.00 -10.30 -24.73
N ARG A 3 44.99 -9.72 -25.93
CA ARG A 3 43.89 -8.81 -26.35
C ARG A 3 42.50 -9.45 -26.14
N ARG A 4 42.39 -10.77 -26.21
CA ARG A 4 41.14 -11.52 -25.98
C ARG A 4 40.65 -11.44 -24.53
N THR A 5 41.55 -11.42 -23.55
CA THR A 5 41.19 -11.26 -22.13
C THR A 5 40.69 -9.85 -21.81
N GLU A 6 41.19 -8.82 -22.51
CA GLU A 6 40.72 -7.43 -22.34
C GLU A 6 39.28 -7.26 -22.84
N TRP A 7 38.95 -7.82 -24.01
CA TRP A 7 37.59 -7.79 -24.56
C TRP A 7 36.56 -8.53 -23.70
N LEU A 8 36.95 -9.66 -23.11
CA LEU A 8 36.08 -10.40 -22.19
C LEU A 8 35.75 -9.60 -20.93
N VAL A 9 36.74 -8.91 -20.35
CA VAL A 9 36.53 -8.06 -19.17
C VAL A 9 35.59 -6.91 -19.48
N VAL A 10 35.74 -6.26 -20.64
CA VAL A 10 34.85 -5.16 -21.07
C VAL A 10 33.40 -5.64 -21.22
N LEU A 11 33.18 -6.81 -21.83
CA LEU A 11 31.83 -7.38 -21.97
C LEU A 11 31.19 -7.72 -20.63
N MET A 12 31.96 -8.33 -19.72
CA MET A 12 31.50 -8.68 -18.38
C MET A 12 31.12 -7.42 -17.59
N LEU A 13 31.95 -6.38 -17.68
CA LEU A 13 31.70 -5.12 -17.00
C LEU A 13 30.47 -4.40 -17.58
N GLY A 14 30.29 -4.43 -18.91
CA GLY A 14 29.07 -3.94 -19.55
C GLY A 14 27.81 -4.68 -19.09
N PHE A 15 27.87 -6.00 -18.98
CA PHE A 15 26.75 -6.81 -18.49
C PHE A 15 26.39 -6.49 -17.03
N VAL A 16 27.39 -6.31 -16.16
CA VAL A 16 27.17 -5.91 -14.77
C VAL A 16 26.52 -4.53 -14.66
N VAL A 17 26.93 -3.57 -15.49
CA VAL A 17 26.33 -2.22 -15.53
C VAL A 17 24.86 -2.27 -15.99
N VAL A 18 24.54 -3.11 -16.98
CA VAL A 18 23.16 -3.31 -17.43
C VAL A 18 22.31 -3.95 -16.33
N LEU A 19 22.84 -4.94 -15.60
CA LEU A 19 22.14 -5.56 -14.47
C LEU A 19 21.88 -4.57 -13.33
N LEU A 20 22.87 -3.75 -13.00
CA LEU A 20 22.74 -2.73 -11.95
C LEU A 20 21.72 -1.65 -12.33
N THR A 21 21.67 -1.24 -13.59
CA THR A 21 20.68 -0.24 -14.05
C THR A 21 19.26 -0.79 -14.02
N ILE A 22 19.05 -2.05 -14.38
CA ILE A 22 17.74 -2.72 -14.26
C ILE A 22 17.33 -2.81 -12.79
N LEU A 23 18.26 -3.17 -11.89
CA LEU A 23 17.97 -3.27 -10.45
C LEU A 23 17.55 -1.92 -9.84
N VAL A 24 18.24 -0.83 -10.20
CA VAL A 24 17.90 0.52 -9.73
C VAL A 24 16.57 1.01 -10.32
N ALA A 25 16.26 0.63 -11.56
CA ALA A 25 15.00 0.98 -12.22
C ALA A 25 13.78 0.24 -11.63
N GLN A 26 13.98 -0.84 -10.88
CA GLN A 26 12.91 -1.56 -10.19
C GLN A 26 12.47 -0.90 -8.87
N ASN A 27 12.95 0.31 -8.57
CA ASN A 27 12.43 1.06 -7.43
C ASN A 27 10.91 1.19 -7.57
N PRO A 28 10.13 0.67 -6.61
CA PRO A 28 8.69 0.79 -6.66
C PRO A 28 8.31 2.26 -6.74
N ALA A 29 7.32 2.58 -7.57
CA ALA A 29 6.81 3.94 -7.67
C ALA A 29 6.53 4.47 -6.25
N PRO A 30 6.87 5.74 -5.97
CA PRO A 30 6.65 6.33 -4.66
C PRO A 30 5.20 6.10 -4.23
N ILE A 31 5.02 5.55 -3.03
CA ILE A 31 3.69 5.30 -2.47
C ILE A 31 3.05 6.66 -2.24
N GLU A 32 2.04 6.99 -3.03
CA GLU A 32 1.32 8.24 -2.85
C GLU A 32 0.55 8.20 -1.52
N PRO A 33 0.61 9.27 -0.72
CA PRO A 33 -0.04 9.30 0.58
C PRO A 33 -1.55 9.18 0.42
N ALA A 34 -2.14 8.17 1.06
CA ALA A 34 -3.57 8.06 1.23
C ALA A 34 -3.98 8.69 2.55
N TYR A 35 -5.06 9.46 2.54
CA TYR A 35 -5.63 10.08 3.72
C TYR A 35 -6.96 9.41 4.06
N ALA A 36 -7.16 9.07 5.33
CA ALA A 36 -8.40 8.49 5.80
C ALA A 36 -8.94 9.30 6.98
N GLN A 37 -10.25 9.56 6.97
CA GLN A 37 -10.97 10.25 8.02
C GLN A 37 -12.26 9.50 8.33
N SER A 38 -12.56 9.35 9.62
CA SER A 38 -13.84 8.86 10.09
C SER A 38 -14.74 10.05 10.44
N THR A 39 -16.00 10.00 10.05
CA THR A 39 -17.00 10.99 10.46
C THR A 39 -18.31 10.28 10.84
N SER A 40 -19.04 10.88 11.77
CA SER A 40 -20.32 10.36 12.26
C SER A 40 -21.36 11.47 12.17
N MET A 41 -22.44 11.24 11.43
CA MET A 41 -23.55 12.19 11.30
C MET A 41 -24.86 11.45 11.47
N GLY A 42 -25.73 11.89 12.39
CA GLY A 42 -27.05 11.30 12.58
C GLY A 42 -27.06 9.82 13.02
N GLY A 43 -26.00 9.35 13.69
CA GLY A 43 -25.84 7.93 14.06
C GLY A 43 -25.29 7.05 12.94
N GLU A 44 -25.04 7.60 11.77
CA GLU A 44 -24.39 6.92 10.65
C GLU A 44 -22.88 7.14 10.74
N ARG A 45 -22.10 6.08 10.49
CA ARG A 45 -20.64 6.11 10.54
C ARG A 45 -20.10 5.97 9.13
N PHE A 46 -19.37 6.98 8.69
CA PHE A 46 -18.72 7.01 7.38
C PHE A 46 -17.21 6.99 7.56
N LEU A 47 -16.56 6.14 6.77
CA LEU A 47 -15.12 6.14 6.60
C LEU A 47 -14.82 6.70 5.21
N ILE A 48 -14.11 7.82 5.17
CA ILE A 48 -13.76 8.52 3.95
C ILE A 48 -12.27 8.34 3.75
N ALA A 49 -11.87 7.78 2.62
CA ALA A 49 -10.47 7.70 2.23
C ALA A 49 -10.26 8.42 0.89
N THR A 50 -9.15 9.13 0.74
CA THR A 50 -8.77 9.79 -0.50
C THR A 50 -7.32 9.47 -0.83
N GLY A 51 -7.02 9.40 -2.11
CA GLY A 51 -5.67 9.14 -2.60
C GLY A 51 -5.56 9.43 -4.09
N LEU A 52 -4.36 9.25 -4.61
CA LEU A 52 -4.08 9.31 -6.04
C LEU A 52 -3.89 7.88 -6.56
N LYS A 53 -4.37 7.62 -7.77
CA LYS A 53 -4.03 6.41 -8.52
C LYS A 53 -2.68 6.62 -9.20
N SER A 54 -2.04 5.51 -9.56
CA SER A 54 -0.84 5.52 -10.44
C SER A 54 -1.07 6.21 -11.79
N SER A 55 -2.32 6.39 -12.23
CA SER A 55 -2.68 7.18 -13.41
C SER A 55 -2.73 8.69 -13.19
N GLY A 56 -2.51 9.17 -11.95
CA GLY A 56 -2.62 10.58 -11.55
C GLY A 56 -4.04 11.06 -11.24
N GLU A 57 -5.04 10.19 -11.32
CA GLU A 57 -6.43 10.51 -10.96
C GLU A 57 -6.61 10.53 -9.44
N SER A 58 -7.26 11.56 -8.90
CA SER A 58 -7.65 11.56 -7.48
C SER A 58 -8.89 10.69 -7.29
N VAL A 59 -8.90 9.89 -6.23
CA VAL A 59 -10.01 8.98 -5.91
C VAL A 59 -10.46 9.23 -4.48
N LEU A 60 -11.78 9.24 -4.29
CA LEU A 60 -12.45 9.33 -3.00
C LEU A 60 -13.28 8.06 -2.80
N TRP A 61 -12.96 7.32 -1.76
CA TRP A 61 -13.72 6.18 -1.26
C TRP A 61 -14.57 6.64 -0.09
N VAL A 62 -15.86 6.38 -0.13
CA VAL A 62 -16.80 6.62 0.96
C VAL A 62 -17.41 5.29 1.35
N LEU A 63 -17.05 4.83 2.54
CA LEU A 63 -17.58 3.62 3.13
C LEU A 63 -18.64 3.99 4.16
N ASP A 64 -19.87 3.58 3.90
CA ASP A 64 -20.97 3.60 4.85
C ASP A 64 -20.92 2.32 5.68
N ALA A 65 -20.58 2.46 6.97
CA ALA A 65 -20.43 1.33 7.85
C ALA A 65 -21.75 0.77 8.39
N LYS A 66 -22.84 1.50 8.26
CA LYS A 66 -24.18 1.06 8.70
C LYS A 66 -24.84 0.22 7.61
N ASN A 67 -24.75 0.68 6.36
CA ASN A 67 -25.33 -0.01 5.22
C ASN A 67 -24.35 -0.99 4.54
N GLU A 68 -23.11 -1.06 5.03
CA GLU A 68 -22.02 -1.87 4.48
C GLU A 68 -21.82 -1.61 2.98
N THR A 69 -21.82 -0.34 2.56
CA THR A 69 -21.67 0.04 1.15
C THR A 69 -20.41 0.85 0.93
N LEU A 70 -19.66 0.51 -0.11
CA LEU A 70 -18.50 1.27 -0.57
C LEU A 70 -18.88 2.01 -1.85
N SER A 71 -18.87 3.34 -1.77
CA SER A 71 -19.04 4.24 -2.91
C SER A 71 -17.70 4.82 -3.32
N VAL A 72 -17.45 4.91 -4.63
CA VAL A 72 -16.19 5.40 -5.19
C VAL A 72 -16.46 6.56 -6.13
N TYR A 73 -15.68 7.61 -5.96
CA TYR A 73 -15.65 8.77 -6.84
C TYR A 73 -14.24 8.96 -7.36
N ALA A 74 -14.10 9.39 -8.61
CA ALA A 74 -12.82 9.70 -9.23
C ALA A 74 -12.86 11.11 -9.83
N ALA A 75 -11.78 11.85 -9.67
CA ALA A 75 -11.56 13.13 -10.34
C ALA A 75 -10.37 12.94 -11.29
N PRO A 76 -10.64 12.82 -12.61
CA PRO A 76 -9.60 12.96 -13.61
C PRO A 76 -8.89 14.31 -13.45
N VAL A 77 -7.62 14.39 -13.84
CA VAL A 77 -6.78 15.57 -13.63
C VAL A 77 -7.48 16.85 -14.10
N GLY A 78 -7.68 17.80 -13.19
CA GLY A 78 -8.33 19.09 -13.46
C GLY A 78 -9.84 19.05 -13.66
N GLN A 79 -10.48 17.90 -13.42
CA GLN A 79 -11.93 17.73 -13.55
C GLN A 79 -12.63 17.62 -12.20
N ARG A 80 -13.96 17.74 -12.24
CA ARG A 80 -14.82 17.55 -11.06
C ARG A 80 -14.85 16.08 -10.65
N LEU A 81 -15.17 15.84 -9.38
CA LEU A 81 -15.45 14.51 -8.86
C LEU A 81 -16.59 13.86 -9.66
N GLN A 82 -16.35 12.69 -10.22
CA GLN A 82 -17.33 11.87 -10.93
C GLN A 82 -17.59 10.62 -10.13
N TYR A 83 -18.86 10.26 -9.99
CA TYR A 83 -19.25 9.00 -9.37
C TYR A 83 -18.86 7.83 -10.27
N VAL A 84 -18.08 6.89 -9.74
CA VAL A 84 -17.62 5.71 -10.47
C VAL A 84 -18.57 4.54 -10.25
N GLY A 85 -19.04 4.37 -9.01
CA GLY A 85 -19.93 3.28 -8.66
C GLY A 85 -20.00 3.02 -7.16
N THR A 86 -20.93 2.14 -6.80
CA THR A 86 -21.13 1.65 -5.44
C THR A 86 -21.29 0.15 -5.48
N ARG A 87 -20.72 -0.52 -4.48
CA ARG A 87 -20.97 -1.93 -4.25
C ARG A 87 -21.27 -2.19 -2.77
N PRO A 88 -22.14 -3.16 -2.46
CA PRO A 88 -22.19 -3.69 -1.11
C PRO A 88 -20.84 -4.36 -0.81
N ILE A 89 -20.32 -4.14 0.38
CA ILE A 89 -19.18 -4.88 0.89
C ILE A 89 -19.67 -5.71 2.06
N LYS A 90 -19.46 -7.02 2.00
CA LYS A 90 -19.46 -7.79 3.23
C LYS A 90 -18.08 -7.62 3.85
N TYR A 91 -18.03 -7.22 5.10
CA TYR A 91 -16.77 -7.10 5.84
C TYR A 91 -16.13 -8.48 6.02
N GLU A 92 -15.38 -8.92 5.03
CA GLU A 92 -14.35 -9.91 5.28
C GLU A 92 -13.11 -9.15 5.77
N VAL A 93 -12.96 -9.13 7.09
CA VAL A 93 -11.73 -8.66 7.74
C VAL A 93 -10.62 -9.65 7.36
N GLN A 94 -9.99 -9.41 6.21
CA GLN A 94 -8.82 -10.16 5.76
C GLN A 94 -7.57 -9.49 6.36
N LEU A 95 -7.31 -9.79 7.63
CA LEU A 95 -6.07 -9.39 8.28
C LEU A 95 -4.94 -10.26 7.73
N LYS A 96 -3.90 -9.64 7.20
CA LYS A 96 -2.71 -10.36 6.74
C LYS A 96 -1.84 -10.69 7.96
N GLY A 97 -1.44 -11.96 8.15
CA GLY A 97 -0.60 -12.41 9.26
C GLY A 97 -1.25 -13.51 10.12
N PRO A 98 -0.77 -13.78 11.35
CA PRO A 98 -1.26 -14.85 12.22
C PRO A 98 -2.73 -14.70 12.66
N LEU A 99 -3.37 -13.58 12.31
CA LEU A 99 -4.79 -13.30 12.53
C LEU A 99 -5.70 -13.87 11.41
N ASN A 100 -5.12 -14.57 10.42
CA ASN A 100 -5.84 -15.21 9.31
C ASN A 100 -5.94 -16.73 9.43
N ASP A 101 -5.60 -17.31 10.59
CA ASP A 101 -5.45 -18.75 10.80
C ASP A 101 -6.77 -19.52 11.04
N GLY A 102 -7.91 -18.88 10.83
CA GLY A 102 -9.23 -19.53 10.94
C GLY A 102 -9.70 -19.73 12.38
N SER A 103 -9.00 -19.18 13.37
CA SER A 103 -9.46 -19.17 14.77
C SER A 103 -10.64 -18.20 14.98
N PRO A 104 -11.50 -18.42 16.01
CA PRO A 104 -12.78 -17.72 16.15
C PRO A 104 -12.62 -16.19 16.22
N ARG A 105 -13.25 -15.49 15.27
CA ARG A 105 -13.12 -14.06 14.95
C ARG A 105 -13.77 -13.10 15.97
N GLU A 106 -13.77 -13.43 17.25
CA GLU A 106 -14.26 -12.52 18.30
C GLU A 106 -13.10 -11.96 19.13
N MET A 107 -12.12 -11.36 18.45
CA MET A 107 -11.11 -10.55 19.15
C MET A 107 -11.67 -9.15 19.39
N SER A 108 -11.69 -8.72 20.64
CA SER A 108 -12.05 -7.35 20.99
C SER A 108 -11.07 -6.37 20.35
N TYR A 109 -11.51 -5.13 20.13
CA TYR A 109 -10.65 -4.06 19.58
C TYR A 109 -9.35 -3.88 20.38
N GLN A 110 -9.39 -4.09 21.70
CA GLN A 110 -8.21 -4.04 22.57
C GLN A 110 -7.21 -5.16 22.24
N ALA A 111 -7.69 -6.39 22.05
CA ALA A 111 -6.85 -7.53 21.69
C ALA A 111 -6.19 -7.34 20.31
N LEU A 112 -6.93 -6.79 19.35
CA LEU A 112 -6.37 -6.44 18.03
C LEU A 112 -5.30 -5.35 18.14
N LYS A 113 -5.56 -4.29 18.92
CA LYS A 113 -4.60 -3.21 19.15
C LYS A 113 -3.29 -3.74 19.74
N GLU A 114 -3.37 -4.58 20.76
CA GLU A 114 -2.18 -5.20 21.38
C GLU A 114 -1.42 -6.12 20.42
N ALA A 115 -2.13 -6.90 19.60
CA ALA A 115 -1.50 -7.76 18.60
C ALA A 115 -0.74 -6.94 17.54
N PHE A 116 -1.29 -5.81 17.10
CA PHE A 116 -0.63 -4.89 16.17
C PHE A 116 0.54 -4.14 16.82
N GLU A 117 0.42 -3.71 18.08
CA GLU A 117 1.51 -3.06 18.81
C GLU A 117 2.69 -4.02 19.04
N LYS A 118 2.41 -5.31 19.30
CA LYS A 118 3.44 -6.36 19.37
C LYS A 118 4.09 -6.69 18.03
N GLN A 119 3.41 -6.40 16.91
CA GLN A 119 3.94 -6.58 15.56
C GLN A 119 4.75 -5.40 15.02
N LYS A 120 4.94 -4.32 15.80
CA LYS A 120 5.94 -3.31 15.43
C LYS A 120 7.27 -4.04 15.21
N PRO A 121 7.92 -3.85 14.04
CA PRO A 121 9.22 -4.44 13.82
C PRO A 121 10.16 -3.91 14.89
N GLU A 122 10.82 -4.80 15.63
CA GLU A 122 12.12 -4.46 16.17
C GLU A 122 12.97 -4.01 14.97
N ASP A 123 13.51 -2.80 15.08
CA ASP A 123 14.48 -2.24 14.14
C ASP A 123 15.52 -3.30 13.76
N GLU A 124 15.44 -3.81 12.52
CA GLU A 124 16.59 -4.44 11.87
C GLU A 124 17.57 -3.33 11.47
N GLY A 125 18.33 -2.85 12.47
CA GLY A 125 19.78 -2.76 12.49
C GLY A 125 20.55 -1.86 11.49
N GLY A 126 21.33 -0.93 12.05
CA GLY A 126 22.78 -0.95 11.82
C GLY A 126 23.45 0.28 11.18
N GLY A 127 24.45 0.83 11.87
CA GLY A 127 25.60 1.50 11.22
C GLY A 127 25.96 2.91 11.70
N GLY A 128 26.41 3.07 12.94
CA GLY A 128 27.06 4.30 13.41
C GLY A 128 28.38 3.98 14.10
N GLY A 129 29.48 4.12 13.37
CA GLY A 129 30.84 3.85 13.83
C GLY A 129 31.34 4.84 14.87
N ASN A 130 32.28 4.36 15.68
CA ASN A 130 33.19 5.14 16.52
C ASN A 130 34.54 5.27 15.81
#